data_AF-A0A961XDG9-F1
#
_entry.id   AF-A0A961XDG9-F1
#
_cell.length_a   1.000
_cell.length_b   1.000
_cell.length_c   1.000
_cell.angle_alpha   90.00
_cell.angle_beta   90.00
_cell.angle_gamma   90.00
#
_symmetry.space_group_name_H-M   'P 1'
#
loop_
_entity.id
_entity.type
_entity.pdbx_description
1 polymer ?
#
loop_
_entity_poly.entity_id
_entity_poly.type
_entity_poly.pdbx_seq_one_letter_code
_entity_poly.pdbx_strand_id
1 'polypeptide(L)'
;YFVTQNPMDVPQTVLAQLGNRVQHALRAYTPLEQKAVRTAADTFRPNPDFNCATVITTLGTGEALVSTIEAKGAPSIVQRTLIRPPSSRLGPITDAERKQVMDVSPVRGLYDEDFDRESAFEILTRKAENAAQRQAQADRQAQQEQAQPKTSGTIGGWTLPGFGTDDTPEPQVKQQKKTGYQRETVMEAAMKSAARSVATAVGAAIVRGILGSLGGRRR
;
A
#
# COMPACT_ATOMS: atom_id res chain seq x y z
N TYR A 1 1.96 -30.45 -9.32
CA TYR A 1 0.51 -30.32 -9.53
C TYR A 1 0.11 -28.90 -9.18
N PHE A 2 -0.71 -28.25 -10.00
CA PHE A 2 -1.22 -26.91 -9.72
C PHE A 2 -2.65 -27.02 -9.21
N VAL A 3 -2.94 -26.36 -8.09
CA VAL A 3 -4.27 -26.30 -7.49
C VAL A 3 -4.59 -24.83 -7.27
N THR A 4 -5.62 -24.32 -7.95
CA THR A 4 -6.08 -22.94 -7.85
C THR A 4 -7.61 -22.89 -7.93
N GLN A 5 -8.20 -21.85 -7.34
CA GLN A 5 -9.61 -21.51 -7.50
C GLN A 5 -9.88 -20.76 -8.80
N ASN A 6 -8.88 -20.05 -9.36
CA ASN A 6 -9.01 -19.26 -10.56
C ASN A 6 -8.14 -19.84 -11.70
N PRO A 7 -8.73 -20.23 -12.84
CA PRO A 7 -7.97 -20.78 -13.96
C PRO A 7 -6.93 -19.80 -14.53
N MET A 8 -7.09 -18.49 -14.30
CA MET A 8 -6.16 -17.47 -14.79
C MET A 8 -4.86 -17.37 -13.98
N ASP A 9 -4.78 -18.02 -12.81
CA ASP A 9 -3.57 -18.01 -11.98
C ASP A 9 -2.43 -18.84 -12.58
N VAL A 10 -2.76 -19.76 -13.49
CA VAL A 10 -1.76 -20.59 -14.19
C VAL A 10 -1.58 -20.05 -15.60
N PRO A 11 -0.35 -19.66 -16.00
CA PRO A 11 -0.07 -19.19 -17.35
C PRO A 11 -0.47 -20.21 -18.42
N GLN A 12 -0.99 -19.72 -19.54
CA GLN A 12 -1.50 -20.58 -20.63
C GLN A 12 -0.42 -21.50 -21.21
N THR A 13 0.83 -21.05 -21.25
CA THR A 13 1.99 -21.86 -21.69
C THR A 13 2.21 -23.08 -20.80
N VAL A 14 1.94 -22.96 -19.50
CA VAL A 14 2.02 -24.07 -18.55
C VAL A 14 0.77 -24.95 -18.68
N LEU A 15 -0.44 -24.35 -18.74
CA LEU A 15 -1.70 -25.10 -18.92
C LEU A 15 -1.67 -25.99 -20.16
N ALA A 16 -1.09 -25.52 -21.27
CA ALA A 16 -0.96 -26.28 -22.51
C ALA A 16 -0.11 -27.56 -22.36
N GLN A 17 0.79 -27.60 -21.40
CA GLN A 17 1.65 -28.77 -21.13
C GLN A 17 1.01 -29.76 -20.13
N LEU A 18 -0.05 -29.35 -19.43
CA LEU A 18 -0.73 -30.22 -18.46
C LEU A 18 -1.73 -31.14 -19.18
N GLY A 19 -1.38 -32.42 -19.29
CA GLY A 19 -2.27 -33.42 -19.90
C GLY A 19 -3.32 -34.01 -18.95
N ASN A 20 -3.06 -34.01 -17.64
CA ASN A 20 -4.06 -34.41 -16.63
C ASN A 20 -4.78 -33.17 -16.10
N ARG A 21 -6.10 -33.17 -16.15
CA ARG A 21 -6.93 -32.05 -15.70
C ARG A 21 -8.13 -32.52 -14.91
N VAL A 22 -8.37 -31.84 -13.79
CA VAL A 22 -9.52 -32.03 -12.91
C VAL A 22 -10.11 -30.65 -12.67
N GLN A 23 -11.26 -30.36 -13.26
CA GLN A 23 -11.93 -29.08 -13.16
C GLN A 23 -13.23 -29.23 -12.38
N HIS A 24 -13.27 -28.62 -11.20
CA HIS A 24 -14.50 -28.48 -10.42
C HIS A 24 -15.35 -27.33 -10.99
N ALA A 25 -16.57 -27.18 -10.44
CA ALA A 25 -17.51 -26.15 -10.84
C ALA A 25 -16.87 -24.76 -10.87
N LEU A 26 -17.03 -24.05 -11.98
CA LEU A 26 -16.67 -22.63 -12.10
C LEU A 26 -17.95 -21.81 -12.14
N ARG A 27 -18.04 -20.84 -11.24
CA ARG A 27 -19.15 -19.89 -11.20
C ARG A 27 -18.71 -18.62 -11.92
N ALA A 28 -19.40 -18.29 -13.01
CA ALA A 28 -19.12 -17.11 -13.80
C ALA A 28 -20.29 -16.13 -13.71
N TYR A 29 -20.06 -15.00 -13.04
CA TYR A 29 -21.02 -13.92 -12.88
C TYR A 29 -20.67 -12.71 -13.76
N THR A 30 -19.39 -12.56 -14.13
CA THR A 30 -18.92 -11.48 -14.99
C THR A 30 -18.62 -11.95 -16.43
N PRO A 31 -18.64 -11.05 -17.43
CA PRO A 31 -18.28 -11.41 -18.80
C PRO A 31 -16.84 -11.94 -18.93
N LEU A 32 -15.93 -11.48 -18.08
CA LEU A 32 -14.54 -11.97 -18.06
C LEU A 32 -14.48 -13.43 -17.58
N GLU A 33 -15.20 -13.75 -16.51
CA GLU A 33 -15.29 -15.13 -16.01
C GLU A 33 -15.98 -16.06 -17.01
N GLN A 34 -17.01 -15.59 -17.71
CA GLN A 34 -17.67 -16.38 -18.75
C GLN A 34 -16.70 -16.75 -19.89
N LYS A 35 -15.81 -15.83 -20.28
CA LYS A 35 -14.75 -16.12 -21.24
C LYS A 35 -13.78 -17.15 -20.67
N ALA A 36 -13.35 -16.99 -19.42
CA ALA A 36 -12.46 -17.94 -18.76
C ALA A 36 -13.06 -19.35 -18.69
N VAL A 37 -14.37 -19.47 -18.40
CA VAL A 37 -15.09 -20.75 -18.41
C VAL A 37 -15.09 -21.40 -19.79
N ARG A 38 -15.37 -20.61 -20.85
CA ARG A 38 -15.33 -21.12 -22.23
C ARG A 38 -13.93 -21.59 -22.61
N THR A 39 -12.92 -20.77 -22.34
CA THR A 39 -11.52 -21.14 -22.60
C THR A 39 -11.13 -22.41 -21.85
N ALA A 40 -11.52 -22.55 -20.58
CA ALA A 40 -11.27 -23.76 -19.80
C ALA A 40 -11.97 -24.99 -20.41
N ALA A 41 -13.22 -24.85 -20.85
CA ALA A 41 -13.99 -25.90 -21.52
C ALA A 41 -13.33 -26.35 -22.83
N ASP A 42 -12.86 -25.41 -23.64
CA ASP A 42 -12.23 -25.67 -24.94
C ASP A 42 -10.89 -26.39 -24.81
N THR A 43 -10.25 -26.33 -23.63
CA THR A 43 -9.00 -27.04 -23.40
C THR A 43 -9.18 -28.56 -23.28
N PHE A 44 -10.40 -29.03 -23.00
CA PHE A 44 -10.69 -30.46 -22.86
C PHE A 44 -10.89 -31.13 -24.22
N ARG A 45 -10.57 -32.43 -24.29
CA ARG A 45 -10.99 -33.25 -25.43
C ARG A 45 -12.52 -33.35 -25.40
N PRO A 46 -13.23 -32.99 -26.48
CA PRO A 46 -14.68 -32.92 -26.49
C PRO A 46 -15.31 -34.29 -26.26
N ASN A 47 -16.46 -34.28 -25.59
CA ASN A 47 -17.30 -35.46 -25.37
C ASN A 47 -18.60 -35.31 -26.18
N PRO A 48 -19.00 -36.30 -27.00
CA PRO A 48 -20.26 -36.24 -27.74
C PRO A 48 -21.51 -36.25 -26.84
N ASP A 49 -21.41 -36.77 -25.61
CA ASP A 49 -22.54 -36.97 -24.71
C ASP A 49 -22.99 -35.66 -24.03
N PHE A 50 -22.12 -34.66 -23.92
CA PHE A 50 -22.44 -33.39 -23.27
C PHE A 50 -21.54 -32.23 -23.70
N ASN A 51 -22.06 -31.00 -23.53
CA ASN A 51 -21.28 -29.79 -23.74
C ASN A 51 -20.49 -29.40 -22.48
N CYS A 52 -19.15 -29.39 -22.58
CA CYS A 52 -18.26 -29.05 -21.48
C CYS A 52 -18.51 -27.66 -20.89
N ALA A 53 -18.74 -26.64 -21.72
CA ALA A 53 -18.94 -25.26 -21.26
C ALA A 53 -20.24 -25.12 -20.44
N THR A 54 -21.28 -25.88 -20.79
CA THR A 54 -22.52 -25.94 -20.02
C THR A 54 -22.36 -26.77 -18.74
N VAL A 55 -21.65 -27.90 -18.81
CA VAL A 55 -21.47 -28.76 -17.64
C VAL A 55 -20.63 -28.07 -16.57
N ILE A 56 -19.51 -27.41 -16.93
CA ILE A 56 -18.62 -26.72 -15.97
C ILE A 56 -19.37 -25.75 -15.04
N THR A 57 -20.43 -25.10 -15.51
CA THR A 57 -21.21 -24.13 -14.71
C THR A 57 -22.31 -24.78 -13.86
N THR A 58 -22.74 -25.99 -14.22
CA THR A 58 -23.85 -26.72 -13.61
C THR A 58 -23.39 -27.84 -12.66
N LEU A 59 -22.09 -28.13 -12.60
CA LEU A 59 -21.50 -29.10 -11.68
C LEU A 59 -21.88 -28.79 -10.22
N GLY A 60 -22.27 -29.84 -9.49
CA GLY A 60 -22.53 -29.82 -8.06
C GLY A 60 -21.28 -30.00 -7.20
N THR A 61 -21.46 -29.93 -5.89
CA THR A 61 -20.39 -30.22 -4.92
C THR A 61 -19.97 -31.69 -5.03
N GLY A 62 -18.66 -31.94 -5.13
CA GLY A 62 -18.12 -33.29 -5.30
C GLY A 62 -18.16 -33.81 -6.75
N GLU A 63 -18.62 -33.00 -7.71
CA GLU A 63 -18.51 -33.33 -9.13
C GLU A 63 -17.36 -32.56 -9.80
N ALA A 64 -16.72 -33.19 -10.78
CA ALA A 64 -15.67 -32.58 -11.58
C ALA A 64 -15.68 -33.11 -13.01
N LEU A 65 -15.23 -32.28 -13.94
CA LEU A 65 -14.76 -32.73 -15.25
C LEU A 65 -13.33 -33.25 -15.13
N VAL A 66 -13.14 -34.50 -15.55
CA VAL A 66 -11.84 -35.18 -15.46
C VAL A 66 -11.41 -35.63 -16.85
N SER A 67 -10.17 -35.31 -17.19
CA SER A 67 -9.48 -35.83 -18.36
C SER A 67 -8.07 -36.23 -17.92
N THR A 68 -7.69 -37.47 -18.22
CA THR A 68 -6.41 -38.05 -17.83
C THR A 68 -5.64 -38.51 -19.06
N ILE A 69 -4.33 -38.56 -18.97
CA ILE A 69 -3.47 -39.06 -20.03
C ILE A 69 -3.63 -40.57 -20.18
N GLU A 70 -3.91 -41.03 -21.40
CA GLU A 70 -3.93 -42.45 -21.77
C GLU A 70 -2.53 -42.97 -22.12
N ALA A 71 -2.40 -44.29 -22.35
CA ALA A 71 -1.12 -44.97 -22.56
C ALA A 71 -0.23 -44.40 -23.69
N LYS A 72 -0.82 -43.67 -24.66
CA LYS A 72 -0.10 -43.03 -25.77
C LYS A 72 0.19 -41.54 -25.56
N GLY A 73 0.03 -41.01 -24.34
CA GLY A 73 0.24 -39.58 -24.06
C GLY A 73 -0.91 -38.67 -24.51
N ALA A 74 -1.96 -39.23 -25.12
CA ALA A 74 -3.15 -38.48 -25.53
C ALA A 74 -4.09 -38.27 -24.34
N PRO A 75 -4.68 -37.07 -24.16
CA PRO A 75 -5.73 -36.86 -23.17
C PRO A 75 -6.97 -37.70 -23.50
N SER A 76 -7.56 -38.31 -22.47
CA SER A 76 -8.83 -39.03 -22.58
C SER A 76 -9.97 -38.06 -22.89
N ILE A 77 -11.07 -38.61 -23.43
CA ILE A 77 -12.35 -37.87 -23.50
C ILE A 77 -12.71 -37.39 -22.09
N VAL A 78 -13.12 -36.13 -21.98
CA VAL A 78 -13.53 -35.56 -20.70
C VAL A 78 -14.80 -36.25 -20.19
N GLN A 79 -14.79 -36.62 -18.93
CA GLN A 79 -15.91 -37.28 -18.27
C GLN A 79 -16.39 -36.44 -17.09
N ARG A 80 -17.70 -36.41 -16.87
CA ARG A 80 -18.29 -35.91 -15.62
C ARG A 80 -18.18 -37.02 -14.59
N THR A 81 -17.47 -36.76 -13.50
CA THR A 81 -17.17 -37.77 -12.48
C THR A 81 -17.47 -37.24 -11.09
N LEU A 82 -17.83 -38.16 -10.18
CA LEU A 82 -17.92 -37.89 -8.76
C LEU A 82 -16.55 -38.12 -8.12
N ILE A 83 -16.06 -37.13 -7.39
CA ILE A 83 -14.81 -37.18 -6.66
C ILE A 83 -15.07 -37.84 -5.31
N ARG A 84 -14.37 -38.95 -5.06
CA ARG A 84 -14.40 -39.62 -3.76
C ARG A 84 -13.92 -38.63 -2.69
N PRO A 85 -14.68 -38.40 -1.61
CA PRO A 85 -14.24 -37.52 -0.53
C PRO A 85 -12.97 -38.08 0.11
N PRO A 86 -12.06 -37.21 0.57
CA PRO A 86 -10.85 -37.67 1.22
C PRO A 86 -11.22 -38.47 2.48
N SER A 87 -10.52 -39.58 2.70
CA SER A 87 -10.62 -40.34 3.96
C SER A 87 -9.77 -39.72 5.07
N SER A 88 -9.66 -38.39 5.07
CA SER A 88 -8.92 -37.62 6.06
C SER A 88 -9.88 -36.96 7.04
N ARG A 89 -9.38 -36.65 8.23
CA ARG A 89 -10.08 -35.75 9.14
C ARG A 89 -10.25 -34.39 8.47
N LEU A 90 -11.50 -33.93 8.39
CA LEU A 90 -11.85 -32.58 7.96
C LEU A 90 -11.90 -31.67 9.19
N GLY A 91 -11.29 -30.50 9.08
CA GLY A 91 -11.23 -29.50 10.15
C GLY A 91 -9.84 -29.37 10.78
N PRO A 92 -9.64 -28.32 11.60
CA PRO A 92 -8.37 -28.07 12.23
C PRO A 92 -7.97 -29.20 13.20
N ILE A 93 -6.65 -29.40 13.32
CA ILE A 93 -6.05 -30.21 14.37
C ILE A 93 -6.38 -29.59 15.74
N THR A 94 -6.59 -30.41 16.77
CA THR A 94 -6.77 -29.85 18.12
C THR A 94 -5.46 -29.27 18.65
N ASP A 95 -5.53 -28.33 19.60
CA ASP A 95 -4.32 -27.78 20.22
C ASP A 95 -3.46 -28.85 20.88
N ALA A 96 -4.08 -29.88 21.46
CA ALA A 96 -3.39 -31.01 22.08
C ALA A 96 -2.60 -31.83 21.04
N GLU A 97 -3.23 -32.20 19.94
CA GLU A 97 -2.58 -32.93 18.85
C GLU A 97 -1.50 -32.08 18.17
N ARG A 98 -1.75 -30.79 17.98
CA ARG A 98 -0.76 -29.85 17.45
C ARG A 98 0.48 -29.80 18.34
N LYS A 99 0.29 -29.70 19.66
CA LYS A 99 1.38 -29.71 20.63
C LYS A 99 2.21 -30.99 20.55
N GLN A 100 1.58 -32.15 20.46
CA GLN A 100 2.27 -33.43 20.31
C GLN A 100 3.13 -33.49 19.04
N VAL A 101 2.59 -33.01 17.91
CA VAL A 101 3.34 -32.95 16.64
C VAL A 101 4.53 -31.97 16.73
N MET A 102 4.35 -30.81 17.37
CA MET A 102 5.44 -29.86 17.59
C MET A 102 6.52 -30.42 18.53
N ASP A 103 6.13 -31.17 19.56
CA ASP A 103 7.04 -31.77 20.55
C ASP A 103 8.00 -32.79 19.92
N VAL A 104 7.58 -33.49 18.86
CA VAL A 104 8.40 -34.47 18.11
C VAL A 104 9.10 -33.88 16.88
N SER A 105 8.91 -32.58 16.61
CA SER A 105 9.45 -31.92 15.43
C SER A 105 10.98 -31.82 15.51
N PRO A 106 11.72 -32.11 14.41
CA PRO A 106 13.19 -31.98 14.38
C PRO A 106 13.67 -30.52 14.51
N VAL A 107 12.78 -29.54 14.34
CA VAL A 107 13.07 -28.11 14.48
C VAL A 107 12.49 -27.50 15.76
N ARG A 108 12.05 -28.33 16.70
CA ARG A 108 11.60 -27.88 18.01
C ARG A 108 12.66 -26.99 18.66
N GLY A 109 12.25 -25.86 19.22
CA GLY A 109 13.11 -24.87 19.86
C GLY A 109 13.76 -23.87 18.91
N LEU A 110 13.73 -24.09 17.59
CA LEU A 110 14.35 -23.17 16.62
C LEU A 110 13.40 -22.03 16.19
N TYR A 111 12.11 -22.32 16.11
CA TYR A 111 11.07 -21.40 15.62
C TYR A 111 9.92 -21.23 16.62
N ASP A 112 10.13 -21.58 17.88
CA ASP A 112 9.08 -21.59 18.90
C ASP A 112 8.77 -20.18 19.44
N GLU A 113 9.73 -19.25 19.33
CA GLU A 113 9.56 -17.86 19.73
C GLU A 113 9.23 -16.98 18.52
N ASP A 114 8.09 -16.29 18.57
CA ASP A 114 7.70 -15.31 17.58
C ASP A 114 8.65 -14.11 17.66
N PHE A 115 9.45 -13.91 16.60
CA PHE A 115 10.32 -12.74 16.50
C PHE A 115 9.62 -11.62 15.74
N ASP A 116 8.93 -10.75 16.48
CA ASP A 116 8.37 -9.52 15.92
C ASP A 116 9.44 -8.43 15.85
N ARG A 117 9.67 -7.89 14.66
CA ARG A 117 10.69 -6.87 14.41
C ARG A 117 10.03 -5.51 14.45
N GLU A 118 10.63 -4.54 15.16
CA GLU A 118 10.20 -3.15 15.05
C GLU A 118 10.17 -2.71 13.59
N SER A 119 8.99 -2.34 13.10
CA SER A 119 8.84 -1.97 11.70
C SER A 119 9.44 -0.58 11.44
N ALA A 120 9.96 -0.36 10.24
CA ALA A 120 10.44 0.97 9.85
C ALA A 120 9.35 2.05 10.02
N PHE A 121 8.08 1.66 9.83
CA PHE A 121 6.91 2.52 10.04
C PHE A 121 6.76 2.93 11.51
N GLU A 122 6.86 1.99 12.45
CA GLU A 122 6.81 2.28 13.89
C GLU A 122 7.95 3.19 14.33
N ILE A 123 9.18 2.94 13.86
CA ILE A 123 10.35 3.76 14.17
C ILE A 123 10.16 5.19 13.67
N LEU A 124 9.66 5.35 12.44
CA LEU A 124 9.43 6.68 11.84
C LEU A 124 8.28 7.42 12.52
N THR A 125 7.19 6.73 12.83
CA THR A 125 6.05 7.30 13.56
C THR A 125 6.48 7.78 14.95
N ARG A 126 7.20 6.95 15.70
CA ARG A 126 7.75 7.30 17.03
C ARG A 126 8.69 8.50 16.94
N LYS A 127 9.50 8.62 15.88
CA LYS A 127 10.35 9.80 15.65
C LYS A 127 9.55 11.07 15.37
N ALA A 128 8.51 10.97 14.55
CA ALA A 128 7.63 12.09 14.21
C ALA A 128 6.86 12.59 15.45
N GLU A 129 6.32 11.68 16.25
CA GLU A 129 5.63 11.99 17.51
C GLU A 129 6.57 12.66 18.52
N ASN A 130 7.78 12.12 18.70
CA ASN A 130 8.79 12.72 19.56
C ASN A 130 9.20 14.13 19.10
N ALA A 131 9.31 14.36 17.79
CA ALA A 131 9.60 15.68 17.24
C ALA A 131 8.45 16.67 17.52
N ALA A 132 7.21 16.25 17.28
CA ALA A 132 6.02 17.06 17.55
C ALA A 132 5.86 17.41 19.04
N GLN A 133 6.15 16.47 19.95
CA GLN A 133 6.09 16.70 21.39
C GLN A 133 7.18 17.68 21.86
N ARG A 134 8.41 17.58 21.35
CA ARG A 134 9.48 18.55 21.67
C ARG A 134 9.12 19.95 21.19
N GLN A 135 8.54 20.07 20.01
CA GLN A 135 8.10 21.35 19.48
C GLN A 135 7.00 21.96 20.36
N ALA A 136 5.99 21.17 20.74
CA ALA A 136 4.91 21.61 21.62
C ALA A 136 5.37 21.96 23.05
N GLN A 137 6.48 21.37 23.52
CA GLN A 137 7.10 21.74 24.80
C GLN A 137 7.90 23.04 24.68
N ALA A 138 8.67 23.23 23.61
CA ALA A 138 9.41 24.46 23.35
C ALA A 138 8.46 25.67 23.18
N ASP A 139 7.34 25.50 22.48
CA ASP A 139 6.33 26.54 22.30
C ASP A 139 5.66 26.92 23.63
N ARG A 140 5.41 25.94 24.52
CA ARG A 140 4.88 26.20 25.87
C ARG A 140 5.87 26.92 26.78
N GLN A 141 7.16 26.60 26.69
CA GLN A 141 8.21 27.28 27.46
C GLN A 141 8.40 28.73 26.99
N ALA A 142 8.40 28.95 25.68
CA ALA A 142 8.49 30.30 25.10
C ALA A 142 7.29 31.19 25.48
N GLN A 143 6.08 30.61 25.57
CA GLN A 143 4.89 31.34 26.03
C GLN A 143 4.94 31.66 27.53
N GLN A 144 5.52 30.78 28.36
CA GLN A 144 5.69 31.03 29.79
C GLN A 144 6.76 32.08 30.09
N GLU A 145 7.85 32.13 29.31
CA GLU A 145 8.88 33.16 29.43
C GLU A 145 8.38 34.54 28.98
N GLN A 146 7.45 34.61 28.02
CA GLN A 146 6.81 35.87 27.60
C GLN A 146 5.73 36.36 28.56
N ALA A 147 5.23 35.50 29.46
CA ALA A 147 4.18 35.83 30.43
C ALA A 147 4.72 36.26 31.81
N GLN A 148 6.04 36.26 32.05
CA GLN A 148 6.61 36.84 33.28
C GLN A 148 6.69 38.37 33.16
N PRO A 149 5.98 39.15 33.99
CA PRO A 149 6.12 40.60 34.00
C PRO A 149 7.53 40.96 34.50
N LYS A 150 8.29 41.70 33.69
CA LYS A 150 9.54 42.35 34.13
C LYS A 150 9.20 43.40 35.18
N THR A 151 9.12 43.01 36.45
CA THR A 151 9.13 43.96 37.56
C THR A 151 10.58 44.34 37.86
N SER A 152 11.10 45.31 37.11
CA SER A 152 12.28 46.07 37.53
C SER A 152 11.82 47.50 37.75
N GLY A 153 11.65 47.85 39.03
CA GLY A 153 11.34 49.22 39.43
C GLY A 153 12.50 50.15 39.13
N THR A 154 12.18 51.27 38.48
CA THR A 154 12.88 52.55 38.66
C THR A 154 11.85 53.65 38.41
N ILE A 155 11.45 54.27 39.52
CA ILE A 155 10.72 55.53 39.58
C ILE A 155 11.68 56.63 39.07
N GLY A 156 11.22 57.48 38.15
CA GLY A 156 11.92 58.72 37.81
C GLY A 156 12.11 58.95 36.32
N GLY A 157 11.07 59.42 35.65
CA GLY A 157 11.12 59.89 34.26
C GLY A 157 10.34 61.19 34.09
N TRP A 158 10.68 62.21 34.89
CA TRP A 158 10.23 63.58 34.68
C TRP A 158 11.35 64.35 33.99
N THR A 159 11.18 64.68 32.71
CA THR A 159 12.11 65.51 31.94
C THR A 159 11.48 66.88 31.69
N LEU A 160 12.00 67.90 32.37
CA LEU A 160 11.73 69.33 32.14
C LEU A 160 12.40 69.81 30.83
N PRO A 161 11.75 70.66 30.02
CA PRO A 161 12.34 71.26 28.84
C PRO A 161 13.08 72.54 29.23
N GLY A 162 14.38 72.67 28.90
CA GLY A 162 15.06 73.96 29.01
C GLY A 162 16.52 73.99 29.46
N PHE A 163 17.34 72.99 29.14
CA PHE A 163 18.80 73.17 29.07
C PHE A 163 19.32 72.41 27.86
N GLY A 164 19.81 73.17 26.88
CA GLY A 164 20.45 72.62 25.69
C GLY A 164 21.83 72.07 26.02
N THR A 165 22.29 71.14 25.18
CA THR A 165 23.37 71.37 24.22
C THR A 165 23.48 70.16 23.32
N ASP A 166 23.43 70.43 22.01
CA ASP A 166 24.14 69.79 20.91
C ASP A 166 24.66 68.36 21.12
N ASP A 167 24.13 67.44 20.30
CA ASP A 167 24.91 66.98 19.17
C ASP A 167 23.98 66.40 18.09
N THR A 168 23.96 67.07 16.94
CA THR A 168 23.29 66.64 15.70
C THR A 168 23.95 65.39 15.10
N PRO A 169 23.18 64.58 14.36
CA PRO A 169 23.62 63.32 13.77
C PRO A 169 24.35 63.56 12.45
N GLU A 170 25.21 62.64 11.99
CA GLU A 170 25.29 62.24 10.58
C GLU A 170 26.20 60.98 10.34
N PRO A 171 26.04 60.30 9.17
CA PRO A 171 26.15 58.84 9.03
C PRO A 171 27.44 58.38 8.35
N GLN A 172 27.84 57.12 8.57
CA GLN A 172 28.87 56.49 7.74
C GLN A 172 28.38 55.18 7.13
N VAL A 173 27.97 55.31 5.87
CA VAL A 173 27.83 54.22 4.90
C VAL A 173 29.23 53.71 4.56
N LYS A 174 29.49 52.42 4.82
CA LYS A 174 30.55 51.67 4.12
C LYS A 174 29.96 50.39 3.54
N GLN A 175 29.70 50.44 2.24
CA GLN A 175 29.49 49.27 1.39
C GLN A 175 30.81 48.52 1.23
N GLN A 176 30.84 47.23 1.58
CA GLN A 176 31.80 46.28 1.04
C GLN A 176 31.06 45.05 0.51
N LYS A 177 31.09 44.91 -0.82
CA LYS A 177 30.76 43.68 -1.54
C LYS A 177 31.96 42.74 -1.49
N LYS A 178 31.73 41.48 -1.12
CA LYS A 178 32.36 40.23 -1.63
C LYS A 178 31.62 39.04 -1.00
N THR A 179 30.68 38.43 -1.72
CA THR A 179 30.81 37.09 -2.35
C THR A 179 31.23 35.97 -1.39
N GLY A 180 30.26 35.16 -0.96
CA GLY A 180 30.48 33.90 -0.24
C GLY A 180 29.18 33.34 0.34
N TYR A 181 28.63 32.31 -0.32
CA TYR A 181 27.60 31.37 0.13
C TYR A 181 26.71 31.82 1.31
N GLN A 182 25.56 32.44 1.02
CA GLN A 182 24.49 32.62 2.00
C GLN A 182 23.93 31.25 2.37
N ARG A 183 24.18 30.82 3.61
CA ARG A 183 23.36 29.78 4.25
C ARG A 183 21.98 30.38 4.44
N GLU A 184 21.02 29.97 3.61
CA GLU A 184 19.60 30.30 3.78
C GLU A 184 19.18 29.93 5.22
N THR A 185 18.69 30.91 5.97
CA THR A 185 18.05 30.65 7.26
C THR A 185 16.84 29.75 7.04
N VAL A 186 16.63 28.77 7.93
CA VAL A 186 15.59 27.72 7.84
C VAL A 186 14.18 28.27 7.54
N MET A 187 13.90 29.50 7.98
CA MET A 187 12.64 30.21 7.74
C MET A 187 12.45 30.64 6.28
N GLU A 188 13.53 31.00 5.58
CA GLU A 188 13.52 31.40 4.17
C GLU A 188 13.35 30.18 3.25
N ALA A 189 14.00 29.06 3.58
CA ALA A 189 13.83 27.79 2.88
C ALA A 189 12.40 27.24 3.01
N ALA A 190 11.78 27.40 4.18
CA ALA A 190 10.39 27.00 4.42
C ALA A 190 9.39 27.86 3.63
N MET A 191 9.56 29.18 3.61
CA MET A 191 8.72 30.08 2.80
C MET A 191 8.84 29.79 1.30
N LYS A 192 10.06 29.51 0.81
CA LYS A 192 10.32 29.20 -0.59
C LYS A 192 9.77 27.83 -1.01
N SER A 193 9.78 26.85 -0.10
CA SER A 193 9.13 25.55 -0.28
C SER A 193 7.60 25.69 -0.35
N ALA A 194 7.01 26.48 0.55
CA ALA A 194 5.58 26.78 0.53
C ALA A 194 5.17 27.44 -0.78
N ALA A 195 5.93 28.44 -1.26
CA ALA A 195 5.68 29.10 -2.54
C ALA A 195 5.75 28.15 -3.76
N ARG A 196 6.71 27.19 -3.78
CA ARG A 196 6.81 26.19 -4.86
C ARG A 196 5.67 25.16 -4.84
N SER A 197 5.20 24.78 -3.66
CA SER A 197 4.07 23.85 -3.51
C SER A 197 2.74 24.46 -3.97
N VAL A 198 2.54 25.75 -3.70
CA VAL A 198 1.34 26.48 -4.15
C VAL A 198 1.38 26.69 -5.67
N ALA A 199 2.55 26.97 -6.25
CA ALA A 199 2.70 27.14 -7.70
C ALA A 199 2.43 25.84 -8.51
N THR A 200 2.82 24.68 -7.98
CA THR A 200 2.62 23.38 -8.67
C THR A 200 1.19 22.84 -8.51
N ALA A 201 0.55 23.06 -7.36
CA ALA A 201 -0.84 22.67 -7.13
C ALA A 201 -1.83 23.50 -7.98
N VAL A 202 -1.60 24.80 -8.11
CA VAL A 202 -2.45 25.68 -8.94
C VAL A 202 -2.22 25.44 -10.43
N GLY A 203 -0.99 25.14 -10.86
CA GLY A 203 -0.67 24.83 -12.26
C GLY A 203 -1.31 23.52 -12.77
N ALA A 204 -1.30 22.45 -11.96
CA ALA A 204 -1.90 21.17 -12.34
C ALA A 204 -3.43 21.21 -12.43
N ALA A 205 -4.08 22.07 -11.63
CA ALA A 205 -5.53 22.25 -11.67
C ALA A 205 -5.99 23.08 -12.90
N ILE A 206 -5.25 24.12 -13.28
CA ILE A 206 -5.57 24.97 -14.43
C ILE A 206 -5.38 24.21 -15.76
N VAL A 207 -4.31 23.42 -15.90
CA VAL A 207 -4.06 22.62 -17.11
C VAL A 207 -5.14 21.57 -17.34
N ARG A 208 -5.70 20.98 -16.28
CA ARG A 208 -6.80 20.01 -16.39
C ARG A 208 -8.16 20.68 -16.62
N GLY A 209 -8.35 21.91 -16.14
CA GLY A 209 -9.56 22.71 -16.35
C GLY A 209 -9.70 23.32 -17.74
N ILE A 210 -8.60 23.69 -18.39
CA ILE A 210 -8.61 24.34 -19.72
C ILE A 210 -8.55 23.33 -20.88
N LEU A 211 -7.97 22.15 -20.69
CA LEU A 211 -7.96 21.08 -21.71
C LEU A 211 -9.15 20.12 -21.64
N GLY A 212 -9.94 20.14 -20.55
CA GLY A 212 -11.11 19.28 -20.38
C GLY A 212 -12.39 19.77 -21.07
N SER A 213 -12.42 20.98 -21.62
CA SER A 213 -13.64 21.62 -22.16
C SER A 213 -13.69 21.76 -23.69
N LEU A 214 -12.74 21.20 -24.44
CA LEU A 214 -12.65 21.36 -25.91
C LEU A 214 -12.63 20.06 -26.74
N GLY A 215 -12.92 18.89 -26.16
CA GLY A 215 -12.81 17.60 -26.85
C GLY A 215 -14.09 16.76 -26.90
N GLY A 216 -14.97 17.03 -27.87
CA GLY A 216 -15.67 15.95 -28.58
C GLY A 216 -17.13 15.66 -28.23
N ARG A 217 -18.02 16.21 -29.05
CA ARG A 217 -19.45 15.94 -29.16
C ARG A 217 -19.70 14.98 -30.36
N ARG A 218 -20.76 14.16 -30.26
CA ARG A 218 -21.47 13.36 -31.31
C ARG A 218 -20.76 12.06 -31.74
N ARG A 219 -21.44 10.94 -31.96
CA ARG A 219 -22.85 10.65 -32.27
C ARG A 219 -23.42 9.56 -31.37
#